data_AF-A0A1E5K6J9-F1
#
_entry.id   AF-A0A1E5K6J9-F1
#
_cell.length_a   1.000
_cell.length_b   1.000
_cell.length_c   1.000
_cell.angle_alpha   90.00
_cell.angle_beta   90.00
_cell.angle_gamma   90.00
#
_symmetry.space_group_name_H-M   'P 1'
#
loop_
_entity.id
_entity.type
_entity.pdbx_description
1 polymer ?
#
loop_
_entity_poly.entity_id
_entity_poly.type
_entity_poly.pdbx_seq_one_letter_code
_entity_poly.pdbx_strand_id
1 'polypeptide(L)'
;MSGQNQHHEIEKCTNQVKQAYQMIVQAKTNGDMDQLMQAQQQLLQAEEHLKATQERFGNEALNNPQFQQTEEQLHDARQEIELFRNNHR
;
A
#
# COMPACT_ATOMS: atom_id res chain seq x y z
N MET A 1 5.00 20.24 -16.87
CA MET A 1 3.78 19.40 -16.95
C MET A 1 3.98 18.00 -16.35
N SER A 2 5.20 17.61 -15.95
CA SER A 2 5.53 16.30 -15.40
C SER A 2 5.01 16.07 -13.97
N GLY A 3 5.04 17.10 -13.12
CA GLY A 3 4.64 16.98 -11.71
C GLY A 3 3.15 16.68 -11.47
N GLN A 4 2.24 17.13 -12.34
CA GLN A 4 0.81 16.82 -12.19
C GLN A 4 0.51 15.34 -12.43
N ASN A 5 1.17 14.72 -13.41
CA ASN A 5 1.02 13.28 -13.66
C ASN A 5 1.64 12.46 -12.52
N GLN A 6 2.79 12.87 -12.01
CA GLN A 6 3.42 12.21 -10.87
C GLN A 6 2.53 12.24 -9.63
N HIS A 7 2.02 13.42 -9.25
CA HIS A 7 1.13 13.54 -8.09
C HIS A 7 -0.13 12.68 -8.25
N HIS A 8 -0.70 12.61 -9.45
CA HIS A 8 -1.90 11.81 -9.69
C HIS A 8 -1.63 10.30 -9.58
N GLU A 9 -0.50 9.81 -10.10
CA GLU A 9 -0.10 8.40 -9.98
C GLU A 9 0.21 8.02 -8.52
N ILE A 10 0.91 8.88 -7.79
CA ILE A 10 1.19 8.68 -6.36
C ILE A 10 -0.11 8.69 -5.56
N GLU A 11 -0.99 9.66 -5.78
CA GLU A 11 -2.28 9.75 -5.09
C GLU A 11 -3.15 8.52 -5.33
N LYS A 12 -3.16 8.01 -6.57
CA LYS A 12 -3.85 6.76 -6.91
C LYS A 12 -3.28 5.59 -6.12
N CYS A 13 -1.95 5.45 -6.04
CA CYS A 13 -1.31 4.42 -5.23
C CYS A 13 -1.67 4.58 -3.75
N THR A 14 -1.57 5.81 -3.20
CA THR A 14 -1.92 6.11 -1.81
C THR A 14 -3.34 5.66 -1.48
N ASN A 15 -4.29 5.93 -2.37
CA ASN A 15 -5.68 5.53 -2.16
C ASN A 15 -5.86 4.01 -2.20
N GLN A 16 -5.15 3.32 -3.10
CA GLN A 16 -5.15 1.85 -3.15
C GLN A 16 -4.56 1.24 -1.86
N VAL A 17 -3.43 1.76 -1.38
CA VAL A 17 -2.81 1.32 -0.12
C VAL A 17 -3.74 1.55 1.06
N LYS A 18 -4.37 2.72 1.16
CA LYS A 18 -5.35 3.03 2.22
C LYS A 18 -6.53 2.07 2.22
N GLN A 19 -7.07 1.76 1.04
CA GLN A 19 -8.18 0.79 0.91
C GLN A 19 -7.75 -0.61 1.34
N ALA A 20 -6.60 -1.08 0.86
CA ALA A 20 -6.05 -2.37 1.26
C ALA A 20 -5.80 -2.44 2.77
N TYR A 21 -5.23 -1.39 3.36
CA TYR A 21 -5.01 -1.29 4.79
C TYR A 21 -6.31 -1.35 5.60
N GLN A 22 -7.35 -0.61 5.18
CA GLN A 22 -8.66 -0.71 5.83
C GLN A 22 -9.25 -2.11 5.75
N MET A 23 -9.08 -2.81 4.63
CA MET A 23 -9.50 -4.21 4.49
C MET A 23 -8.69 -5.14 5.41
N ILE A 24 -7.38 -4.93 5.56
CA ILE A 24 -6.54 -5.68 6.51
C ILE A 24 -7.08 -5.48 7.93
N VAL A 25 -7.31 -4.24 8.36
CA VAL A 25 -7.82 -3.94 9.71
C VAL A 25 -9.20 -4.58 9.94
N GLN A 26 -10.10 -4.52 8.95
CA GLN A 26 -11.41 -5.17 9.05
C GLN A 26 -11.30 -6.70 9.10
N ALA A 27 -10.49 -7.30 8.23
CA ALA A 27 -10.26 -8.73 8.21
C ALA A 27 -9.71 -9.22 9.56
N LYS A 28 -8.74 -8.50 10.12
CA LYS A 28 -8.18 -8.78 11.44
C LYS A 28 -9.21 -8.67 12.55
N THR A 29 -10.10 -7.69 12.48
CA THR A 29 -11.16 -7.47 13.47
C THR A 29 -12.19 -8.59 13.43
N ASN A 30 -12.53 -9.07 12.23
CA ASN A 30 -13.52 -10.13 12.02
C ASN A 30 -12.91 -11.54 12.17
N GLY A 31 -11.58 -11.66 12.19
CA GLY A 31 -10.90 -12.96 12.15
C GLY A 31 -10.96 -13.64 10.78
N ASP A 32 -11.21 -12.90 9.71
CA ASP A 32 -11.44 -13.43 8.36
C ASP A 32 -10.13 -13.52 7.56
N MET A 33 -9.62 -14.75 7.41
CA MET A 33 -8.39 -15.02 6.67
C MET A 33 -8.53 -14.84 5.16
N ASP A 34 -9.72 -15.10 4.59
CA ASP A 34 -9.95 -14.94 3.16
C ASP A 34 -9.96 -13.45 2.80
N GLN A 35 -10.63 -12.63 3.63
CA GLN A 35 -10.60 -11.18 3.49
C GLN A 35 -9.18 -10.61 3.66
N LEU A 36 -8.39 -11.18 4.58
CA LEU A 36 -7.00 -10.78 4.77
C LEU A 36 -6.14 -11.10 3.54
N MET A 37 -6.30 -12.28 2.93
CA MET A 37 -5.59 -12.65 1.70
C MET A 37 -5.96 -11.74 0.53
N GLN A 38 -7.24 -11.39 0.38
CA GLN A 38 -7.68 -10.43 -0.65
C GLN A 38 -7.05 -9.05 -0.41
N ALA A 39 -7.03 -8.59 0.84
CA ALA A 39 -6.44 -7.32 1.20
C ALA A 39 -4.92 -7.32 0.95
N GLN A 40 -4.23 -8.42 1.26
CA GLN A 40 -2.81 -8.61 0.94
C GLN A 40 -2.55 -8.54 -0.58
N GLN A 41 -3.41 -9.15 -1.38
CA GLN A 41 -3.26 -9.13 -2.83
C GLN A 41 -3.44 -7.72 -3.42
N GLN A 42 -4.40 -6.95 -2.90
CA GLN A 42 -4.55 -5.55 -3.29
C GLN A 42 -3.38 -4.68 -2.84
N LEU A 43 -2.85 -4.95 -1.65
CA LEU A 43 -1.66 -4.28 -1.14
C LEU A 43 -0.45 -4.50 -2.06
N LEU A 44 -0.23 -5.74 -2.52
CA LEU A 44 0.82 -6.08 -3.48
C LEU A 44 0.67 -5.33 -4.80
N GLN A 45 -0.55 -5.21 -5.33
CA GLN A 45 -0.79 -4.44 -6.56
C GLN A 45 -0.48 -2.95 -6.37
N ALA A 46 -0.87 -2.38 -5.22
CA ALA A 46 -0.59 -0.99 -4.90
C ALA A 46 0.92 -0.71 -4.79
N GLU A 47 1.67 -1.65 -4.26
CA GLU A 47 3.13 -1.59 -4.20
C GLU A 47 3.79 -1.69 -5.57
N GLU A 48 3.34 -2.60 -6.44
CA GLU A 48 3.84 -2.69 -7.80
C GLU A 48 3.61 -1.38 -8.55
N HIS A 49 2.45 -0.75 -8.39
CA HIS A 49 2.19 0.58 -8.94
C HIS A 49 3.08 1.67 -8.33
N LEU A 50 3.32 1.63 -7.01
CA LEU A 50 4.19 2.60 -6.34
C LEU A 50 5.64 2.46 -6.83
N LYS A 51 6.12 1.23 -6.98
CA LYS A 51 7.44 0.93 -7.52
C LYS A 51 7.57 1.35 -8.98
N ALA A 52 6.56 1.08 -9.81
CA ALA A 52 6.54 1.55 -11.20
C ALA A 52 6.55 3.10 -11.27
N THR A 53 5.87 3.76 -10.33
CA THR A 53 5.90 5.23 -10.19
C THR A 53 7.31 5.71 -9.81
N GLN A 54 7.96 5.04 -8.87
CA GLN A 54 9.37 5.31 -8.53
C GLN A 54 10.30 5.11 -9.73
N GLU A 55 10.15 4.04 -10.50
CA GLU A 55 10.97 3.78 -11.68
C GLU A 55 10.75 4.83 -12.77
N ARG A 56 9.52 5.32 -12.92
CA ARG A 56 9.15 6.30 -13.94
C ARG A 56 9.59 7.74 -13.62
N PHE A 57 9.52 8.13 -12.36
CA PHE A 57 9.81 9.51 -11.92
C PHE A 57 11.14 9.62 -11.14
N GLY A 58 11.78 8.51 -10.81
CA GLY A 58 13.07 8.45 -10.15
C GLY A 58 13.10 9.20 -8.81
N ASN A 59 14.12 10.04 -8.63
CA ASN A 59 14.29 10.84 -7.42
C ASN A 59 13.14 11.83 -7.17
N GLU A 60 12.38 12.23 -8.19
CA GLU A 60 11.24 13.14 -7.97
C GLU A 60 10.13 12.44 -7.18
N ALA A 61 9.91 11.13 -7.39
CA ALA A 61 8.98 10.33 -6.58
C ALA A 61 9.47 10.19 -5.13
N LEU A 62 10.76 9.89 -4.95
CA LEU A 62 11.34 9.71 -3.61
C LEU A 62 11.34 10.99 -2.76
N ASN A 63 11.41 12.16 -3.41
CA ASN A 63 11.29 13.46 -2.73
C ASN A 63 9.83 13.89 -2.49
N ASN A 64 8.85 13.12 -2.98
CA ASN A 64 7.45 13.44 -2.80
C ASN A 64 6.99 12.97 -1.41
N PRO A 65 6.48 13.87 -0.55
CA PRO A 65 6.06 13.49 0.80
C PRO A 65 4.91 12.48 0.82
N GLN A 66 4.05 12.52 -0.20
CA GLN A 66 2.94 11.59 -0.34
C GLN A 66 3.42 10.19 -0.75
N PHE A 67 4.50 10.10 -1.52
CA PHE A 67 5.15 8.83 -1.84
C PHE A 67 5.74 8.20 -0.59
N GLN A 68 6.52 8.96 0.18
CA GLN A 68 7.14 8.50 1.44
C GLN A 68 6.08 7.99 2.43
N GLN A 69 5.00 8.75 2.63
CA GLN A 69 3.88 8.29 3.47
C GLN A 69 3.22 7.02 2.95
N THR A 70 3.15 6.84 1.63
CA THR A 70 2.54 5.65 1.04
C THR A 70 3.44 4.43 1.24
N GLU A 71 4.76 4.57 1.13
CA GLU A 71 5.71 3.51 1.45
C GLU A 71 5.63 3.09 2.92
N GLU A 72 5.55 4.06 3.84
CA GLU A 72 5.37 3.78 5.27
C GLU A 72 4.07 3.00 5.53
N GLN A 73 2.95 3.44 4.95
CA GLN A 73 1.67 2.73 5.09
C GLN A 73 1.71 1.31 4.50
N LEU A 74 2.43 1.12 3.39
CA LEU A 74 2.62 -0.19 2.77
C LEU A 74 3.42 -1.12 3.68
N HIS A 75 4.48 -0.60 4.28
CA HIS A 75 5.30 -1.35 5.22
C HIS A 75 4.51 -1.75 6.47
N ASP A 76 3.77 -0.81 7.05
CA ASP A 76 2.93 -1.05 8.23
C ASP A 76 1.84 -2.09 7.94
N ALA A 77 1.18 -1.99 6.78
CA ALA A 77 0.17 -2.95 6.33
C ALA A 77 0.73 -4.38 6.23
N ARG A 78 1.93 -4.54 5.66
CA ARG A 78 2.61 -5.84 5.55
C ARG A 78 2.91 -6.42 6.92
N GLN A 79 3.49 -5.60 7.79
CA GLN A 79 3.82 -6.01 9.15
C GLN A 79 2.57 -6.45 9.91
N GLU A 80 1.45 -5.75 9.73
CA GLU A 80 0.18 -6.13 10.35
C GLU A 80 -0.37 -7.48 9.86
N ILE A 81 -0.26 -7.77 8.56
CA ILE A 81 -0.65 -9.07 8.00
C ILE A 81 0.22 -10.18 8.60
N GLU A 82 1.55 -9.99 8.62
CA GLU A 82 2.48 -10.99 9.15
C GLU A 82 2.23 -11.27 10.63
N LEU A 83 2.05 -10.21 11.44
CA LEU A 83 1.72 -10.34 12.86
C LEU A 83 0.41 -11.10 13.05
N PHE A 84 -0.63 -10.77 12.28
CA PHE A 84 -1.90 -11.47 12.37
C PHE A 84 -1.80 -12.95 11.99
N ARG A 85 -1.12 -13.26 10.87
CA ARG A 85 -0.86 -14.63 10.44
C ARG A 85 -0.09 -15.43 11.48
N ASN A 86 0.92 -14.83 12.11
CA ASN A 86 1.72 -15.49 13.13
C ASN A 86 0.94 -15.73 14.43
N ASN A 87 0.04 -14.82 14.81
CA ASN A 87 -0.84 -15.02 15.97
C ASN A 87 -1.94 -16.07 15.73
N HIS A 88 -2.31 -16.34 14.48
CA HIS A 88 -3.31 -17.34 14.10
C HIS A 88 -2.71 -18.63 13.52
N ARG A 89 -1.41 -18.86 13.75
CA ARG A 89 -0.69 -20.07 13.38
C ARG A 89 -0.66 -21.06 14.55
#